data_AF-A0A535UZ32-F1
#
_entry.id   AF-A0A535UZ32-F1
#
_cell.length_a   1.000
_cell.length_b   1.000
_cell.length_c   1.000
_cell.angle_alpha   90.00
_cell.angle_beta   90.00
_cell.angle_gamma   90.00
#
_symmetry.space_group_name_H-M   'P 1'
#
loop_
_entity.id
_entity.type
_entity.pdbx_description
1 polymer ?
#
loop_
_entity_poly.entity_id
_entity_poly.type
_entity_poly.pdbx_seq_one_letter_code
_entity_poly.pdbx_strand_id
1 'polypeptide(L)' 'MQTTDLKQIKAAIFDQAFTGKARVMCPMGPVVAVRRRKGQILAMIRGWGKWYPVESVQISLIGVGRQCLS' A
#
# COMPACT_ATOMS: atom_id res chain seq x y z
N MET A 1 -5.30 6.67 -4.06
CA MET A 1 -6.38 6.50 -3.05
C MET A 1 -5.73 6.20 -1.70
N GLN A 2 -6.12 6.93 -0.64
CA GLN A 2 -5.74 6.58 0.74
C GLN A 2 -6.72 5.52 1.24
N THR A 3 -6.22 4.40 1.77
CA THR A 3 -7.06 3.31 2.27
C THR A 3 -6.53 2.75 3.58
N THR A 4 -7.46 2.28 4.40
CA THR A 4 -7.23 1.54 5.63
C THR A 4 -7.73 0.10 5.52
N ASP A 5 -8.34 -0.27 4.37
CA ASP A 5 -8.84 -1.62 4.14
C ASP A 5 -7.68 -2.58 3.84
N LEU A 6 -7.47 -3.56 4.73
CA LEU A 6 -6.35 -4.47 4.62
C LEU A 6 -6.40 -5.36 3.36
N LYS A 7 -7.59 -5.69 2.85
CA LYS A 7 -7.74 -6.56 1.68
C LYS A 7 -7.29 -5.80 0.43
N GLN A 8 -7.74 -4.55 0.27
CA GLN A 8 -7.30 -3.68 -0.82
C GLN A 8 -5.80 -3.45 -0.79
N ILE A 9 -5.22 -3.21 0.39
CA ILE A 9 -3.77 -2.99 0.51
C ILE A 9 -2.99 -4.26 0.12
N LYS A 10 -3.43 -5.44 0.58
CA LYS A 10 -2.78 -6.70 0.21
C LYS A 10 -2.88 -6.98 -1.29
N ALA A 11 -4.03 -6.73 -1.90
CA ALA A 11 -4.20 -6.85 -3.35
C ALA A 11 -3.26 -5.90 -4.10
N ALA A 12 -3.15 -4.64 -3.68
CA ALA A 12 -2.26 -3.67 -4.30
C ALA A 12 -0.76 -3.99 -4.10
N ILE A 13 -0.38 -4.57 -2.95
CA ILE A 13 0.99 -5.06 -2.73
C ILE A 13 1.29 -6.25 -3.65
N PHE A 14 0.32 -7.15 -3.84
CA PHE A 14 0.43 -8.23 -4.80
C PHE A 14 0.61 -7.67 -6.23
N ASP A 15 -0.25 -6.75 -6.65
CA ASP A 15 -0.11 -6.09 -7.96
C ASP A 15 1.20 -5.33 -8.12
N GLN A 16 1.72 -4.72 -7.05
CA GLN A 16 3.03 -4.07 -7.05
C GLN A 16 4.17 -5.06 -7.30
N ALA A 17 4.10 -6.26 -6.73
CA ALA A 17 5.15 -7.27 -6.83
C ALA A 17 5.11 -8.05 -8.14
N PHE A 18 3.91 -8.41 -8.62
CA PHE A 18 3.73 -9.31 -9.76
C PHE A 18 3.47 -8.58 -11.07
N THR A 19 2.64 -7.54 -11.03
CA THR A 19 2.12 -6.88 -12.23
C THR A 19 2.78 -5.52 -12.49
N GLY A 20 3.36 -4.90 -11.46
CA GLY A 20 3.88 -3.53 -11.49
C GLY A 20 2.81 -2.44 -11.70
N LYS A 21 1.53 -2.83 -11.74
CA LYS A 21 0.38 -1.95 -12.05
C LYS A 21 -0.10 -1.14 -10.85
N ALA A 22 0.39 -1.45 -9.66
CA ALA A 22 0.09 -0.71 -8.45
C ALA A 22 1.39 -0.36 -7.71
N ARG A 23 1.37 0.74 -6.98
CA ARG A 23 2.35 1.10 -5.96
C ARG A 23 1.63 1.37 -4.66
N VAL A 24 2.16 0.82 -3.59
CA VAL A 24 1.71 1.07 -2.23
C VAL A 24 2.81 1.83 -1.52
N MET A 25 2.46 3.02 -1.02
CA MET A 25 3.39 3.89 -0.32
C MET A 25 2.82 4.33 1.02
N CYS A 26 3.71 4.68 1.93
CA CYS A 26 3.43 5.43 3.14
C CYS A 26 4.34 6.68 3.16
N PRO A 27 4.13 7.64 4.06
CA PRO A 27 4.99 8.83 4.17
C PRO A 27 6.49 8.51 4.29
N MET A 28 6.83 7.35 4.87
CA MET A 28 8.20 6.90 5.07
C MET A 28 8.79 6.15 3.85
N GLY A 29 7.97 5.70 2.90
CA GLY A 29 8.45 5.03 1.69
C GLY A 29 7.54 3.90 1.15
N PRO A 30 8.06 3.12 0.18
CA PRO A 30 7.32 2.02 -0.44
C PRO A 30 7.04 0.89 0.54
N VAL A 31 5.79 0.41 0.54
CA VAL A 31 5.32 -0.66 1.44
C VAL A 31 5.35 -1.99 0.69
N VAL A 32 5.88 -3.03 1.35
CA VAL A 32 6.00 -4.39 0.79
C VAL A 32 5.19 -5.43 1.54
N ALA A 33 4.70 -5.12 2.73
CA ALA A 33 3.76 -5.97 3.47
C ALA A 33 2.91 -5.13 4.44
N VAL A 34 1.70 -5.59 4.75
CA VAL A 34 0.85 -5.01 5.79
C VAL A 34 0.23 -6.07 6.70
N ARG A 35 -0.03 -5.69 7.96
CA ARG A 35 -0.80 -6.49 8.91
C ARG A 35 -1.60 -5.57 9.85
N ARG A 36 -2.62 -6.13 10.51
CA ARG A 36 -3.36 -5.43 11.56
C ARG A 36 -2.94 -5.95 12.94
N ARG A 37 -2.67 -5.07 13.89
CA ARG A 37 -2.37 -5.44 15.28
C ARG A 37 -2.93 -4.38 16.23
N LYS A 38 -3.66 -4.80 17.27
CA LYS A 38 -4.27 -3.90 18.27
C LYS A 38 -5.04 -2.71 17.64
N GLY A 39 -5.83 -2.97 16.60
CA GLY A 39 -6.61 -1.94 15.90
C GLY A 39 -5.82 -1.08 14.91
N GLN A 40 -4.48 -1.07 14.96
CA GLN A 40 -3.62 -0.30 14.07
C GLN A 40 -3.14 -1.12 12.87
N ILE A 41 -2.84 -0.43 11.78
CA ILE A 41 -2.18 -1.00 10.60
C ILE A 41 -0.67 -0.89 10.81
N LEU A 42 0.03 -1.97 10.55
CA LEU A 42 1.48 -2.03 10.52
C LEU A 42 1.93 -2.28 9.08
N ALA A 43 2.81 -1.43 8.57
CA ALA A 43 3.43 -1.55 7.26
C ALA A 43 4.90 -1.94 7.38
N MET A 44 5.37 -2.80 6.48
CA MET A 44 6.79 -3.09 6.30
C MET A 44 7.31 -2.27 5.13
N ILE A 45 8.27 -1.40 5.40
CA ILE A 45 8.86 -0.50 4.40
C ILE A 45 10.01 -1.24 3.71
N ARG A 46 10.07 -1.14 2.38
CA ARG A 46 11.12 -1.77 1.57
C ARG A 46 12.50 -1.32 2.06
N GLY A 47 13.36 -2.27 2.41
CA GLY A 47 14.73 -2.02 2.86
C GLY A 47 14.91 -1.70 4.35
N TRP A 48 13.83 -1.53 5.13
CA TRP A 48 13.92 -1.16 6.55
C TRP A 48 13.83 -2.38 7.49
N GLY A 49 13.30 -3.51 7.03
CA GLY A 49 13.25 -4.78 7.78
C GLY A 49 12.40 -4.76 9.06
N LYS A 50 11.70 -3.66 9.35
CA LYS A 50 10.87 -3.47 10.55
C LYS A 50 9.43 -3.10 10.18
N TRP A 51 8.52 -3.35 11.13
CA TRP A 51 7.10 -2.99 11.03
C TRP A 51 6.87 -1.63 11.66
N TYR A 52 6.21 -0.74 10.94
CA TYR A 52 5.90 0.62 11.38
C TYR A 52 4.39 0.82 11.47
N PRO A 53 3.89 1.41 12.57
CA PRO A 53 2.49 1.82 12.64
C PRO A 53 2.25 2.93 11.62
N VAL A 54 1.19 2.75 10.84
CA VAL A 54 0.71 3.72 9.87
C VAL A 54 -0.79 3.86 10.04
N GLU A 55 -1.28 5.09 9.95
CA GLU A 55 -2.72 5.36 10.01
C GLU A 55 -3.41 4.87 8.74
N SER A 56 -2.74 5.04 7.60
CA SER A 56 -3.22 4.64 6.29
C SER A 56 -2.05 4.45 5.33
N VAL A 57 -2.32 3.82 4.19
CA VAL A 57 -1.37 3.75 3.08
C VAL A 57 -1.99 4.35 1.83
N GLN A 58 -1.14 4.84 0.94
CA GLN A 58 -1.53 5.35 -0.36
C GLN A 58 -1.31 4.27 -1.42
N ILE A 59 -2.37 3.97 -2.16
CA ILE A 59 -2.32 3.10 -3.34
C ILE A 59 -2.41 4.00 -4.58
N SER A 60 -1.46 3.82 -5.48
CA SER A 60 -1.38 4.49 -6.78
C SER A 60 -1.34 3.44 -7.89
N LEU A 61 -2.21 3.55 -8.88
CA LEU A 61 -2.21 2.64 -10.03
C LEU A 61 -1.28 3.22 -11.11
N ILE A 62 -0.37 2.39 -11.62
CA ILE A 62 0.56 2.72 -12.72
C ILE A 62 0.02 2.03 -13.96
N GLY A 63 -0.51 2.82 -14.89
CA GLY A 63 -1.06 2.31 -16.16
C GLY A 63 -2.54 2.62 -16.40
N VAL A 64 -3.23 3.26 -15.46
CA VAL A 64 -4.50 3.92 -15.78
C VAL A 64 -4.15 5.31 -16.30
N GLY A 65 -4.04 5.43 -17.63
CA GLY A 65 -4.25 6.72 -18.26
C GLY A 65 -5.56 7.30 -17.72
N ARG A 66 -5.53 8.54 -17.26
CA ARG A 66 -6.69 9.39 -16.92
C ARG A 66 -8.07 8.69 -16.96
N GLN A 67 -8.60 8.40 -15.79
CA GLN A 67 -10.04 8.33 -15.56
C GLN A 67 -10.25 8.58 -14.06
N CYS A 68 -10.06 9.81 -13.58
CA CYS A 68 -11.04 10.90 -13.57
C CYS A 68 -12.04 10.94 -14.74
N LEU A 69 -13.09 10.12 -14.65
CA LEU A 69 -14.42 10.31 -15.25
C LEU A 69 -15.36 9.48 -14.36
N SER A 70 -16.45 9.94 -13.78
CA SER A 70 -17.07 11.24 -13.49
C SER A 70 -17.93 11.00 -12.25
#